data_AF-A0A960F3C4-F1
#
_entry.id   AF-A0A960F3C4-F1
#
_cell.length_a   1.000
_cell.length_b   1.000
_cell.length_c   1.000
_cell.angle_alpha   90.00
_cell.angle_beta   90.00
_cell.angle_gamma   90.00
#
_symmetry.space_group_name_H-M   'P 1'
#
loop_
_entity.id
_entity.type
_entity.pdbx_description
1 polymer ?
#
loop_
_entity_poly.entity_id
_entity_poly.type
_entity_poly.pdbx_seq_one_letter_code
_entity_poly.pdbx_strand_id
1 'polypeptide(L)'
;RRSLVEYLESLARFEALDPDVVLPGHGPAFTSVAQLVAATRRHHLSRADEILTHIARMGEPTAYELSRVVFPRIEGFEILLSISEILGHVDLLVDEGDVVIDLGAPTRYLAT
;
A
#
# COMPACT_ATOMS: atom_id res chain seq x y z
N ARG A 1 -4.71 -12.96 2.30
CA ARG A 1 -3.41 -12.76 1.62
C ARG A 1 -3.03 -11.31 1.83
N ARG A 2 -1.82 -11.00 2.28
CA ARG A 2 -1.38 -9.62 2.58
C ARG A 2 -0.50 -9.14 1.43
N SER A 3 -1.14 -8.78 0.32
CA SER A 3 -0.47 -8.70 -0.98
C SER A 3 0.65 -7.65 -1.02
N LEU A 4 0.47 -6.49 -0.37
CA LEU A 4 1.49 -5.45 -0.37
C LEU A 4 2.67 -5.81 0.54
N VAL A 5 2.41 -6.40 1.72
CA VAL A 5 3.44 -6.95 2.61
C VAL A 5 4.30 -7.97 1.85
N GLU A 6 3.66 -8.96 1.22
CA GLU A 6 4.32 -10.00 0.42
C GLU A 6 5.09 -9.41 -0.77
N TYR A 7 4.60 -8.33 -1.38
CA TYR A 7 5.26 -7.64 -2.48
C TYR A 7 6.54 -6.94 -2.02
N LEU A 8 6.51 -6.20 -0.91
CA LEU A 8 7.68 -5.52 -0.37
C LEU A 8 8.75 -6.53 0.10
N GLU A 9 8.35 -7.66 0.68
CA GLU A 9 9.27 -8.77 0.99
C GLU A 9 9.89 -9.38 -0.27
N SER A 10 9.11 -9.49 -1.34
CA SER A 10 9.60 -9.98 -2.64
C SER A 10 10.58 -9.00 -3.28
N LEU A 11 10.35 -7.69 -3.17
CA LEU A 11 11.27 -6.65 -3.62
C LEU A 11 12.60 -6.70 -2.86
N ALA A 12 12.59 -6.90 -1.54
CA ALA A 12 13.82 -7.05 -0.76
C ALA A 12 14.62 -8.29 -1.18
N ARG A 13 13.95 -9.41 -1.46
CA ARG A 13 14.60 -10.61 -2.01
C ARG A 13 15.16 -10.36 -3.40
N PHE A 14 14.45 -9.61 -4.23
CA PHE A 14 14.91 -9.24 -5.58
C PHE A 14 16.12 -8.32 -5.55
N GLU A 15 16.17 -7.36 -4.63
CA GLU A 15 17.34 -6.51 -4.39
C GLU A 15 18.57 -7.35 -3.99
N ALA A 16 18.37 -8.32 -3.08
CA ALA A 16 19.44 -9.19 -2.61
C ALA A 16 19.99 -10.16 -3.66
N LEU A 17 19.28 -10.41 -4.76
CA LEU A 17 19.79 -11.19 -5.89
C LEU A 17 20.84 -10.44 -6.71
N ASP A 18 20.92 -9.11 -6.56
CA ASP A 18 21.88 -8.22 -7.22
C ASP A 18 22.04 -8.50 -8.74
N PRO A 19 20.95 -8.44 -9.53
CA PRO A 19 21.02 -8.77 -10.95
C PRO A 19 21.73 -7.67 -11.74
N ASP A 20 22.62 -8.08 -12.65
CA ASP A 20 23.34 -7.15 -13.54
C ASP A 20 22.40 -6.35 -14.46
N VAL A 21 21.30 -6.97 -14.90
CA VAL A 21 20.30 -6.38 -15.79
C VAL A 21 18.91 -6.95 -15.52
N VAL A 22 17.90 -6.09 -15.60
CA VAL A 22 16.49 -6.46 -15.49
C VAL A 22 15.81 -6.23 -16.83
N LEU A 23 15.09 -7.25 -17.31
CA LEU A 23 14.23 -7.21 -18.49
C LEU A 23 12.76 -7.21 -18.04
N PRO A 24 12.15 -6.04 -17.82
CA PRO A 24 10.80 -5.96 -17.26
C PRO A 24 9.73 -6.35 -18.28
N GLY A 25 8.53 -6.69 -17.80
CA GLY A 25 7.37 -6.93 -18.67
C GLY A 25 6.90 -5.67 -19.42
N HIS A 26 7.21 -4.48 -18.90
CA HIS A 26 6.89 -3.19 -19.51
C HIS A 26 8.06 -2.21 -19.36
N GLY A 27 8.26 -1.38 -20.38
CA GLY A 27 9.34 -0.38 -20.40
C GLY A 27 10.70 -0.96 -20.85
N PRO A 28 11.76 -0.13 -20.83
CA PRO A 28 13.10 -0.54 -21.22
C PRO A 28 13.78 -1.38 -20.13
N ALA A 29 14.83 -2.11 -20.53
CA ALA A 29 15.74 -2.76 -19.60
C ALA A 29 16.46 -1.73 -18.70
N PHE A 30 16.81 -2.14 -17.47
CA PHE A 30 17.51 -1.28 -16.52
C PHE A 30 18.46 -2.08 -15.61
N THR A 31 19.35 -1.38 -14.90
CA THR A 31 20.34 -1.97 -14.00
C THR A 31 20.26 -1.41 -12.56
N SER A 32 19.48 -0.35 -12.35
CA SER A 32 19.39 0.38 -11.08
C SER A 32 18.39 -0.23 -10.08
N VAL A 33 18.53 -1.53 -9.76
CA VAL A 33 17.56 -2.25 -8.90
C VAL A 33 17.43 -1.64 -7.51
N ALA A 34 18.54 -1.36 -6.82
CA ALA A 34 18.50 -0.77 -5.48
C ALA A 34 17.76 0.58 -5.44
N GLN A 35 17.91 1.39 -6.50
CA GLN A 35 17.22 2.69 -6.59
C GLN A 35 15.72 2.50 -6.80
N LEU A 36 15.32 1.54 -7.64
CA LEU A 36 13.92 1.17 -7.85
C LEU A 36 13.28 0.70 -6.54
N VAL A 37 13.91 -0.26 -5.85
CA VAL A 37 13.40 -0.84 -4.60
C VAL A 37 13.27 0.23 -3.52
N ALA A 38 14.29 1.08 -3.35
CA ALA A 38 14.25 2.18 -2.39
C ALA A 38 13.14 3.21 -2.74
N ALA A 39 12.94 3.53 -4.02
CA ALA A 39 11.87 4.43 -4.45
C ALA A 39 10.49 3.82 -4.20
N THR A 40 10.28 2.55 -4.55
CA THR A 40 9.01 1.85 -4.33
C THR A 40 8.69 1.72 -2.85
N ARG A 41 9.66 1.37 -2.00
CA ARG A 41 9.46 1.33 -0.55
C ARG A 41 9.07 2.69 0.00
N ARG A 42 9.77 3.77 -0.38
CA ARG A 42 9.43 5.13 0.06
C ARG A 42 8.02 5.54 -0.36
N HIS A 43 7.62 5.19 -1.58
CA HIS A 43 6.28 5.47 -2.08
C HIS A 43 5.20 4.83 -1.20
N HIS A 44 5.33 3.53 -0.91
CA HIS A 44 4.35 2.81 -0.09
C HIS A 44 4.34 3.26 1.37
N LEU A 45 5.49 3.54 1.97
CA LEU A 45 5.56 4.09 3.33
C LEU A 45 4.88 5.47 3.40
N SER A 46 5.18 6.36 2.45
CA SER A 46 4.53 7.68 2.40
C SER A 46 3.01 7.58 2.24
N ARG A 47 2.52 6.59 1.47
CA ARG A 47 1.08 6.36 1.32
C ARG A 47 0.45 5.76 2.58
N ALA A 48 1.16 4.86 3.27
CA ALA A 48 0.72 4.31 4.56
C ALA A 48 0.56 5.42 5.61
N ASP A 49 1.54 6.33 5.73
CA ASP A 49 1.47 7.49 6.63
C ASP A 49 0.27 8.42 6.34
N GLU A 50 -0.01 8.66 5.06
CA GLU A 50 -1.18 9.45 4.63
C GLU A 50 -2.49 8.75 5.04
N ILE A 51 -2.59 7.44 4.82
CA ILE A 51 -3.78 6.65 5.19
C ILE A 51 -3.97 6.64 6.70
N LEU A 52 -2.90 6.44 7.49
CA LEU A 52 -2.95 6.50 8.95
C LEU A 52 -3.45 7.85 9.44
N THR A 53 -2.96 8.94 8.84
CA THR A 53 -3.43 10.30 9.14
C THR A 53 -4.93 10.44 8.88
N HIS A 54 -5.44 9.86 7.78
CA HIS A 54 -6.87 9.87 7.49
C HIS A 54 -7.69 9.03 8.45
N ILE A 55 -7.20 7.84 8.85
CA ILE A 55 -7.85 6.99 9.85
C ILE A 55 -7.99 7.75 11.17
N ALA A 56 -6.89 8.30 11.69
CA ALA A 56 -6.89 9.06 12.93
C ALA A 56 -7.86 10.26 12.90
N ARG A 57 -7.94 10.96 11.76
CA ARG A 57 -8.85 12.11 11.59
C ARG A 57 -10.32 11.72 11.49
N MET A 58 -10.62 10.57 10.89
CA MET A 58 -11.99 10.10 10.63
C MET A 58 -12.55 9.23 11.77
N GLY A 59 -11.69 8.74 12.66
CA GLY A 59 -12.05 7.92 13.82
C GLY A 59 -12.15 6.43 13.47
N GLU A 60 -13.13 6.06 12.66
CA GLU A 60 -13.43 4.66 12.32
C GLU A 60 -13.83 4.45 10.85
N PRO A 61 -13.08 4.97 9.86
CA PRO A 61 -13.50 4.88 8.47
C PRO A 61 -13.45 3.44 7.92
N THR A 62 -14.29 3.19 6.92
CA THR A 62 -14.22 2.00 6.06
C THR A 62 -13.16 2.17 4.97
N ALA A 63 -12.77 1.07 4.31
CA ALA A 63 -11.84 1.13 3.17
C ALA A 63 -12.40 1.96 2.00
N TYR A 64 -13.72 1.95 1.80
CA TYR A 64 -14.39 2.79 0.80
C TYR A 64 -14.27 4.27 1.15
N GLU A 65 -14.59 4.65 2.38
CA GLU A 65 -14.49 6.04 2.84
C GLU A 65 -13.05 6.56 2.75
N LEU A 66 -12.07 5.74 3.12
CA LEU A 66 -10.64 6.04 2.94
C LEU A 66 -10.29 6.24 1.46
N SER A 67 -10.77 5.37 0.57
CA SER A 67 -10.46 5.48 -0.86
C SER A 67 -11.01 6.77 -1.46
N ARG A 68 -12.18 7.25 -0.99
CA ARG A 68 -12.76 8.53 -1.44
C ARG A 68 -11.96 9.75 -0.99
N VAL A 69 -11.25 9.70 0.14
CA VAL A 69 -10.46 10.85 0.62
C VAL A 69 -9.03 10.84 0.08
N VAL A 70 -8.40 9.66 -0.06
CA VAL A 70 -7.04 9.51 -0.60
C VAL A 70 -7.03 9.71 -2.12
N PHE A 71 -8.09 9.27 -2.81
CA PHE A 71 -8.21 9.35 -4.26
C PHE A 71 -9.51 10.06 -4.68
N PRO A 72 -9.64 11.38 -4.47
CA PRO A 72 -10.94 12.06 -4.60
C PRO A 72 -11.49 12.14 -6.03
N ARG A 73 -10.66 11.86 -7.05
CA ARG A 73 -10.99 12.04 -8.48
C ARG A 73 -11.27 10.74 -9.24
N ILE A 74 -11.18 9.58 -8.60
CA ILE A 74 -11.42 8.29 -9.26
C ILE A 74 -12.91 7.98 -9.35
N GLU A 75 -13.31 7.31 -10.43
CA GLU A 75 -14.69 6.97 -10.71
C GLU A 75 -14.78 5.60 -11.40
N GLY A 76 -15.98 5.01 -11.41
CA GLY A 76 -16.22 3.73 -12.08
C GLY A 76 -15.39 2.58 -11.50
N PHE A 77 -14.72 1.82 -12.37
CA PHE A 77 -13.94 0.64 -11.96
C PHE A 77 -12.72 0.99 -11.10
N GLU A 78 -12.16 2.20 -11.25
CA GLU A 78 -10.99 2.65 -10.48
C GLU A 78 -11.28 2.71 -8.97
N ILE A 79 -12.55 2.83 -8.58
CA ILE A 79 -12.96 2.74 -7.17
C ILE A 79 -12.55 1.38 -6.58
N LEU A 80 -12.74 0.28 -7.32
CA LEU A 80 -12.34 -1.04 -6.85
C LEU A 80 -10.81 -1.13 -6.65
N LEU A 81 -10.04 -0.58 -7.60
CA LEU A 81 -8.59 -0.56 -7.53
C LEU A 81 -8.09 0.25 -6.34
N SER A 82 -8.69 1.41 -6.08
CA SER A 82 -8.34 2.22 -4.92
C SER A 82 -8.65 1.54 -3.59
N ILE A 83 -9.77 0.83 -3.47
CA ILE A 83 -10.09 0.07 -2.26
C ILE A 83 -9.05 -1.03 -2.07
N SER A 84 -8.68 -1.73 -3.15
CA SER A 84 -7.61 -2.73 -3.11
C SER A 84 -6.28 -2.13 -2.65
N GLU A 85 -5.94 -0.91 -3.10
CA GLU A 85 -4.72 -0.21 -2.67
C GLU A 85 -4.80 0.18 -1.18
N ILE A 86 -5.94 0.72 -0.72
CA ILE A 86 -6.15 1.05 0.69
C ILE A 86 -5.96 -0.20 1.57
N LEU A 87 -6.58 -1.32 1.20
CA LEU A 87 -6.48 -2.56 1.98
C LEU A 87 -5.03 -3.05 2.08
N GLY A 88 -4.25 -2.97 1.00
CA GLY A 88 -2.83 -3.35 1.04
C GLY A 88 -2.01 -2.51 2.02
N HIS A 89 -2.31 -1.21 2.14
CA HIS A 89 -1.61 -0.33 3.09
C HIS A 89 -2.13 -0.49 4.52
N VAL A 90 -3.42 -0.76 4.70
CA VAL A 90 -3.96 -1.12 6.02
C VAL A 90 -3.28 -2.37 6.56
N ASP A 91 -3.05 -3.39 5.72
CA ASP A 91 -2.30 -4.59 6.13
C ASP A 91 -0.90 -4.24 6.67
N LEU A 92 -0.19 -3.28 6.06
CA LEU A 92 1.11 -2.80 6.56
C LEU A 92 0.98 -2.14 7.94
N LEU A 93 0.03 -1.22 8.08
CA LEU A 93 -0.19 -0.48 9.33
C LEU A 93 -0.65 -1.38 10.48
N VAL A 94 -1.41 -2.44 10.17
CA VAL A 94 -1.81 -3.46 11.15
C VAL A 94 -0.61 -4.30 11.58
N ASP A 95 0.26 -4.68 10.65
CA ASP A 95 1.49 -5.43 10.95
C ASP A 95 2.47 -4.59 11.81
N GLU A 96 2.49 -3.26 11.62
CA GLU A 96 3.27 -2.31 12.40
C GLU A 96 2.63 -1.99 13.78
N GLY A 97 1.34 -2.31 13.96
CA GLY A 97 0.59 -2.07 15.20
C GLY A 97 -0.02 -0.67 15.31
N ASP A 98 0.02 0.11 14.24
CA ASP A 98 -0.51 1.49 14.20
C ASP A 98 -2.02 1.51 13.96
N VAL A 99 -2.59 0.44 13.39
CA VAL A 99 -4.02 0.32 13.09
C VAL A 99 -4.60 -0.99 13.64
N VAL A 100 -5.80 -0.91 14.20
CA VAL A 100 -6.63 -2.05 14.58
C VAL A 100 -7.84 -2.16 13.65
N ILE A 101 -8.20 -3.40 13.31
CA ILE A 101 -9.38 -3.71 12.49
C ILE A 101 -10.57 -4.02 13.39
N ASP A 102 -11.66 -3.28 13.23
CA ASP A 102 -12.98 -3.65 13.72
C ASP A 102 -13.73 -4.47 12.65
N LEU A 103 -13.97 -5.75 12.96
CA LEU A 103 -14.62 -6.72 12.07
C LEU A 103 -16.16 -6.61 12.06
N GLY A 104 -16.71 -5.44 12.40
CA GLY A 104 -18.11 -5.10 12.21
C GLY A 104 -18.59 -5.19 10.74
N ALA A 105 -19.88 -4.92 10.54
CA ALA A 105 -20.50 -4.86 9.21
C ALA A 105 -21.02 -3.44 8.93
N PRO A 106 -20.27 -2.58 8.20
CA PRO A 106 -19.01 -2.86 7.50
C PRO A 106 -17.77 -2.86 8.41
N THR A 107 -16.67 -3.45 7.92
CA THR A 107 -15.35 -3.40 8.57
C THR A 107 -14.82 -1.97 8.65
N ARG A 108 -14.26 -1.61 9.81
CA ARG A 108 -13.73 -0.27 10.11
C ARG A 108 -12.31 -0.35 10.64
N TYR A 109 -11.57 0.75 10.52
CA TYR A 109 -10.17 0.84 10.93
C TYR A 109 -9.99 1.95 11.94
N LEU A 110 -9.23 1.68 12.99
CA LEU A 110 -8.96 2.62 14.08
C LEU A 110 -7.45 2.77 14.24
N ALA A 111 -6.96 4.00 14.38
CA ALA A 111 -5.58 4.25 14.75
C ALA A 111 -5.36 3.92 16.23
N THR A 112 -4.18 3.41 16.57
CA THR A 112 -3.79 3.02 17.95
C THR A 112 -3.15 4.16 18.72
#